data_AF-A0A2A5RMD7-F1
#
_entry.id   AF-A0A2A5RMD7-F1
#
_cell.length_a   1.000
_cell.length_b   1.000
_cell.length_c   1.000
_cell.angle_alpha   90.00
_cell.angle_beta   90.00
_cell.angle_gamma   90.00
#
_symmetry.space_group_name_H-M   'P 1'
#
loop_
_entity.id
_entity.type
_entity.pdbx_description
1 polymer ?
#
loop_
_entity_poly.entity_id
_entity_poly.type
_entity_poly.pdbx_seq_one_letter_code
_entity_poly.pdbx_strand_id
1 'polypeptide(L)'
;MAPLFYDLELSDFDVALLEIKYASKFNSIRHAQVLGAFLNQSGVRRQELGDIVIADQKVQVFVSRHLVELFVSIEKISNVSVQIKEVSFSKLEKAVDNSIHEVILVENLRIDKIIAASFNVSRNLATNMLESNKVKLNYLEIEKKDFSVTINDLISVRGFGRIKIIDLLGLTKKRKQKVSVIIIKNKK
;
A
#
# COMPACT_ATOMS: atom_id res chain seq x y z
N MET A 1 -21.72 -14.98 0.27
CA MET A 1 -21.70 -15.90 1.42
C MET A 1 -22.03 -17.28 0.88
N ALA A 2 -21.26 -18.30 1.24
CA ALA A 2 -21.48 -19.67 0.80
C ALA A 2 -21.70 -20.58 2.04
N PRO A 3 -22.50 -21.65 1.91
CA PRO A 3 -22.65 -22.64 2.98
C PRO A 3 -21.32 -23.33 3.32
N LEU A 4 -21.19 -23.86 4.54
CA LEU A 4 -19.98 -24.54 5.03
C LEU A 4 -19.52 -25.77 4.21
N PHE A 5 -20.38 -26.28 3.33
CA PHE A 5 -20.12 -27.44 2.48
C PHE A 5 -19.79 -27.07 1.03
N TYR A 6 -19.74 -25.78 0.70
CA TYR A 6 -19.47 -25.32 -0.66
C TYR A 6 -17.98 -25.02 -0.82
N ASP A 7 -17.29 -25.81 -1.64
CA ASP A 7 -15.92 -25.54 -2.04
C ASP A 7 -15.92 -24.42 -3.10
N LEU A 8 -15.41 -23.25 -2.72
CA LEU A 8 -15.34 -22.08 -3.59
C LEU A 8 -14.21 -22.24 -4.61
N GLU A 9 -14.55 -22.18 -5.89
CA GLU A 9 -13.63 -22.07 -7.01
C GLU A 9 -13.47 -20.60 -7.44
N LEU A 10 -12.38 -20.27 -8.13
CA LEU A 10 -12.17 -18.92 -8.66
C LEU A 10 -13.23 -18.52 -9.71
N SER A 11 -13.85 -19.50 -10.35
CA SER A 11 -14.98 -19.34 -11.28
C SER A 11 -16.25 -18.86 -10.60
N ASP A 12 -16.44 -19.16 -9.31
CA ASP A 12 -17.58 -18.68 -8.50
C ASP A 12 -17.52 -17.18 -8.23
N PHE A 13 -16.38 -16.55 -8.48
CA PHE A 13 -16.19 -15.11 -8.35
C PHE A 13 -16.21 -14.46 -9.73
N ASP A 14 -17.04 -13.42 -9.88
CA ASP A 14 -17.11 -12.59 -11.09
C ASP A 14 -15.91 -11.63 -11.20
N VAL A 15 -14.70 -12.17 -11.10
CA VAL A 15 -13.44 -11.42 -11.10
C VAL A 15 -12.58 -11.86 -12.28
N ALA A 16 -11.94 -10.88 -12.90
CA ALA A 16 -10.92 -11.08 -13.93
C ALA A 16 -9.62 -10.36 -13.53
N LEU A 17 -8.50 -10.87 -14.03
CA LEU A 17 -7.19 -10.25 -13.86
C LEU A 17 -6.74 -9.62 -15.18
N LEU A 18 -6.59 -8.30 -15.18
CA LEU A 18 -6.06 -7.57 -16.33
C LEU A 18 -4.57 -7.30 -16.15
N GLU A 19 -3.78 -7.49 -17.20
CA GLU A 19 -2.37 -7.08 -17.30
C GLU A 19 -2.27 -5.84 -18.19
N ILE A 20 -1.63 -4.80 -17.68
CA ILE A 20 -1.36 -3.54 -18.37
C ILE A 20 0.10 -3.55 -18.81
N LYS A 21 0.31 -3.63 -20.12
CA LYS A 21 1.62 -3.52 -20.76
C LYS A 21 1.87 -2.09 -21.21
N TYR A 22 3.09 -1.61 -21.01
CA TYR A 22 3.53 -0.29 -21.44
C TYR A 22 5.05 -0.28 -21.59
N ALA A 23 5.60 0.79 -22.18
CA ALA A 23 7.04 0.97 -22.32
C ALA A 23 7.71 1.30 -20.97
N SER A 24 7.75 0.31 -20.08
CA SER A 24 8.20 0.37 -18.68
C SER A 24 9.66 0.78 -18.49
N LYS A 25 10.51 0.57 -19.50
CA LYS A 25 11.90 1.04 -19.48
C LYS A 25 12.02 2.57 -19.45
N PHE A 26 11.03 3.28 -19.99
CA PHE A 26 11.04 4.74 -20.14
C PHE A 26 9.95 5.44 -19.33
N ASN A 27 8.99 4.67 -18.80
CA ASN A 27 7.82 5.20 -18.12
C ASN A 27 7.58 4.46 -16.81
N SER A 28 6.96 5.15 -15.85
CA SER A 28 6.44 4.52 -14.63
C SER A 28 4.96 4.86 -14.49
N ILE A 29 4.17 3.85 -14.15
CA ILE A 29 2.74 4.02 -13.87
C ILE A 29 2.53 3.76 -12.38
N ARG A 30 1.90 4.72 -11.69
CA ARG A 30 1.54 4.62 -10.28
C ARG A 30 0.13 4.09 -10.11
N HIS A 31 -0.12 3.47 -8.96
CA HIS A 31 -1.44 2.96 -8.58
C HIS A 31 -2.54 4.01 -8.76
N ALA A 32 -2.29 5.25 -8.32
CA ALA A 32 -3.27 6.34 -8.44
C ALA A 32 -3.61 6.71 -9.90
N GLN A 33 -2.65 6.58 -10.83
CA GLN A 33 -2.87 6.88 -12.24
C GLN A 33 -3.74 5.81 -12.91
N VAL A 34 -3.51 4.53 -12.57
CA VAL A 34 -4.36 3.42 -13.05
C VAL A 34 -5.79 3.62 -12.55
N LEU A 35 -5.94 3.89 -11.26
CA LEU A 35 -7.26 4.13 -10.67
C LEU A 35 -7.97 5.30 -11.33
N GLY A 36 -7.26 6.42 -11.54
CA GLY A 36 -7.81 7.60 -12.20
C GLY A 36 -8.23 7.32 -13.64
N ALA A 37 -7.43 6.58 -14.41
CA ALA A 37 -7.77 6.21 -15.78
C ALA A 37 -9.00 5.30 -15.82
N PHE A 38 -9.04 4.27 -14.99
CA PHE A 38 -10.15 3.33 -14.95
C PHE A 38 -11.43 4.06 -14.51
N LEU A 39 -11.43 4.81 -13.41
CA LEU A 39 -12.64 5.51 -12.95
C LEU A 39 -13.14 6.57 -13.94
N ASN A 40 -12.23 7.41 -14.47
CA ASN A 40 -12.64 8.57 -15.27
C ASN A 40 -12.97 8.22 -16.72
N GLN A 41 -12.26 7.26 -17.33
CA GLN A 41 -12.43 6.95 -18.75
C GLN A 41 -13.55 5.93 -18.99
N SER A 42 -13.87 5.10 -17.99
CA SER A 42 -14.91 4.08 -18.10
C SER A 42 -16.24 4.45 -17.42
N GLY A 43 -16.25 5.49 -16.58
CA GLY A 43 -17.43 5.87 -15.78
C GLY A 43 -17.80 4.86 -14.68
N VAL A 44 -16.92 3.90 -14.40
CA VAL A 44 -17.16 2.79 -13.48
C VAL A 44 -16.99 3.24 -12.02
N ARG A 45 -17.79 2.65 -11.12
CA ARG A 45 -17.70 2.88 -9.67
C ARG A 45 -16.46 2.21 -9.08
N ARG A 46 -15.86 2.81 -8.05
CA ARG A 46 -14.69 2.26 -7.34
C ARG A 46 -14.86 0.82 -6.83
N GLN A 47 -16.09 0.40 -6.56
CA GLN A 47 -16.43 -0.93 -6.05
C GLN A 47 -16.17 -2.06 -7.06
N GLU A 48 -16.17 -1.74 -8.36
CA GLU A 48 -15.94 -2.73 -9.43
C GLU A 48 -14.45 -2.95 -9.73
N LEU A 49 -13.58 -2.17 -9.06
CA LEU A 49 -12.14 -2.28 -9.14
C LEU A 49 -11.64 -2.97 -7.87
N GLY A 50 -10.89 -4.05 -8.03
CA GLY A 50 -10.20 -4.71 -6.93
C GLY A 50 -8.84 -4.07 -6.66
N ASP A 51 -7.90 -4.92 -6.27
CA ASP A 51 -6.53 -4.53 -6.00
C ASP A 51 -5.74 -4.24 -7.28
N ILE A 52 -4.75 -3.36 -7.17
CA ILE A 52 -3.81 -3.05 -8.24
C ILE A 52 -2.43 -3.48 -7.80
N VAL A 53 -1.89 -4.47 -8.48
CA VAL A 53 -0.56 -5.03 -8.24
C VAL A 53 0.43 -4.35 -9.19
N ILE A 54 1.49 -3.78 -8.63
CA ILE A 54 2.58 -3.18 -9.41
C ILE A 54 3.86 -3.93 -9.07
N ALA A 55 4.40 -4.68 -10.03
CA ALA A 55 5.56 -5.52 -9.84
C ALA A 55 6.50 -5.42 -11.06
N ASP A 56 7.78 -5.12 -10.81
CA ASP A 56 8.91 -5.18 -11.76
C ASP A 56 8.54 -5.04 -13.25
N GLN A 57 7.92 -3.90 -13.60
CA GLN A 57 7.54 -3.48 -14.96
C GLN A 57 6.20 -3.95 -15.51
N LYS A 58 5.37 -4.60 -14.69
CA LYS A 58 3.98 -4.95 -15.00
C LYS A 58 3.04 -4.31 -14.00
N VAL A 59 1.86 -3.96 -14.49
CA VAL A 59 0.75 -3.58 -13.63
C VAL A 59 -0.39 -4.55 -13.90
N GLN A 60 -0.95 -5.10 -12.83
CA GLN A 60 -2.11 -5.98 -12.89
C GLN A 60 -3.24 -5.41 -12.05
N VAL A 61 -4.48 -5.58 -12.50
CA VAL A 61 -5.67 -5.04 -11.84
C VAL A 61 -6.72 -6.13 -11.77
N PHE A 62 -7.27 -6.36 -10.58
CA PHE A 62 -8.48 -7.16 -10.42
C PHE A 62 -9.70 -6.31 -10.76
N VAL A 63 -10.61 -6.84 -11.57
CA VAL A 63 -11.83 -6.14 -11.99
C VAL A 63 -13.03 -7.08 -12.02
N SER A 64 -14.23 -6.54 -11.94
CA SER A 64 -15.45 -7.29 -12.24
C SER A 64 -15.41 -7.81 -13.67
N ARG A 65 -15.67 -9.10 -13.90
CA ARG A 65 -15.51 -9.76 -15.22
C ARG A 65 -16.33 -9.10 -16.33
N HIS A 66 -17.53 -8.59 -16.02
CA HIS A 66 -18.39 -7.90 -16.99
C HIS A 66 -17.82 -6.57 -17.53
N LEU A 67 -16.72 -6.06 -16.95
CA LEU A 67 -16.07 -4.81 -17.37
C LEU A 67 -14.77 -5.04 -18.14
N VAL A 68 -14.39 -6.29 -18.41
CA VAL A 68 -13.13 -6.62 -19.09
C VAL A 68 -13.02 -5.90 -20.43
N GLU A 69 -14.05 -5.95 -21.27
CA GLU A 69 -14.04 -5.32 -22.59
C GLU A 69 -13.85 -3.80 -22.52
N LEU A 70 -14.53 -3.15 -21.56
CA LEU A 70 -14.45 -1.71 -21.34
C LEU A 70 -13.05 -1.26 -20.89
N PHE A 71 -12.37 -2.08 -20.09
CA PHE A 71 -11.01 -1.76 -19.64
C PHE A 71 -9.96 -2.13 -20.69
N VAL A 72 -10.18 -3.19 -21.47
CA VAL A 72 -9.28 -3.58 -22.57
C VAL A 72 -9.20 -2.51 -23.66
N SER A 73 -10.27 -1.72 -23.87
CA SER A 73 -10.27 -0.59 -24.81
C SER A 73 -9.48 0.65 -24.33
N ILE A 74 -8.96 0.68 -23.11
CA ILE A 74 -8.14 1.80 -22.62
C ILE A 74 -6.75 1.72 -23.23
N GLU A 75 -6.42 2.67 -24.10
CA GLU A 75 -5.12 2.73 -24.79
C GLU A 75 -4.11 3.67 -24.11
N LYS A 76 -4.55 4.45 -23.12
CA LYS A 76 -3.71 5.46 -22.46
C LYS A 76 -4.02 5.65 -20.98
N ILE A 77 -2.98 5.57 -20.16
CA ILE A 77 -3.03 5.88 -18.72
C ILE A 77 -2.10 7.06 -18.47
N SER A 78 -2.65 8.16 -17.93
CA SER A 78 -1.93 9.44 -17.83
C SER A 78 -1.43 9.89 -19.22
N ASN A 79 -0.13 9.96 -19.43
CA ASN A 79 0.53 10.30 -20.69
C ASN A 79 1.18 9.09 -21.36
N VAL A 80 1.02 7.88 -20.82
CA VAL A 80 1.68 6.65 -21.27
C VAL A 80 0.71 5.82 -22.10
N SER A 81 1.12 5.43 -23.31
CA SER A 81 0.38 4.46 -24.12
C SER A 81 0.48 3.07 -23.50
N VAL A 82 -0.66 2.38 -23.40
CA VAL A 82 -0.77 1.08 -22.76
C VAL A 82 -1.54 0.10 -23.65
N GLN A 83 -1.29 -1.19 -23.43
CA GLN A 83 -2.09 -2.28 -23.96
C GLN A 83 -2.58 -3.11 -22.78
N ILE A 84 -3.89 -3.26 -22.64
CA ILE A 84 -4.52 -3.99 -21.55
C ILE A 84 -5.07 -5.30 -22.11
N LYS A 85 -4.88 -6.41 -21.38
CA LYS A 85 -5.42 -7.72 -21.74
C LYS A 85 -5.78 -8.52 -20.51
N GLU A 86 -6.76 -9.41 -20.64
CA GLU A 86 -7.03 -10.41 -19.61
C GLU A 86 -5.92 -11.48 -19.57
N VAL A 87 -5.57 -11.90 -18.36
CA VAL A 87 -4.61 -12.97 -18.10
C VAL A 87 -5.15 -13.93 -17.02
N SER A 88 -4.71 -15.18 -17.06
CA SER A 88 -5.03 -16.14 -16.00
C SER A 88 -4.45 -15.71 -14.65
N PHE A 89 -5.16 -16.01 -13.56
CA PHE A 89 -4.67 -15.83 -12.18
C PHE A 89 -3.36 -16.58 -11.90
N SER A 90 -3.04 -17.63 -12.66
CA SER A 90 -1.73 -18.30 -12.55
C SER A 90 -0.55 -17.42 -12.96
N LYS A 91 -0.81 -16.29 -13.64
CA LYS A 91 0.17 -15.25 -14.00
C LYS A 91 0.16 -14.07 -13.04
N LEU A 92 -0.56 -14.17 -11.92
CA LEU A 92 -0.59 -13.13 -10.90
C LEU A 92 0.84 -12.91 -10.37
N GLU A 93 1.34 -11.71 -10.57
CA GLU A 93 2.62 -11.29 -10.03
C GLU A 93 2.46 -11.09 -8.52
N LYS A 94 3.49 -11.46 -7.75
CA LYS A 94 3.54 -11.05 -6.35
C LYS A 94 3.82 -9.55 -6.34
N ALA A 95 3.05 -8.79 -5.56
CA ALA A 95 3.37 -7.39 -5.33
C ALA A 95 4.81 -7.30 -4.83
N VAL A 96 5.61 -6.39 -5.42
CA VAL A 96 6.96 -6.16 -4.92
C VAL A 96 6.81 -5.56 -3.53
N ASP A 97 7.11 -6.38 -2.53
CA ASP A 97 7.15 -5.92 -1.15
C ASP A 97 8.37 -5.02 -0.99
N ASN A 98 8.15 -3.71 -1.16
CA ASN A 98 9.17 -2.69 -0.91
C ASN A 98 9.29 -2.37 0.58
N SER A 99 8.76 -3.24 1.45
CA SER A 99 8.88 -3.05 2.89
C SER A 99 10.31 -3.34 3.35
N ILE A 100 10.78 -2.51 4.26
CA ILE A 100 12.12 -2.63 4.85
C ILE A 100 11.92 -3.06 6.29
N HIS A 101 12.55 -4.18 6.65
CA HIS A 101 12.63 -4.62 8.03
C HIS A 101 13.82 -3.93 8.71
N GLU A 102 13.55 -3.16 9.75
CA GLU A 102 14.59 -2.45 10.51
C GLU A 102 14.40 -2.63 12.01
N VAL A 103 15.50 -2.51 12.75
CA VAL A 103 15.47 -2.36 14.20
C VAL A 103 15.83 -0.92 14.54
N ILE A 104 14.87 -0.19 15.08
CA ILE A 104 15.06 1.20 15.50
C ILE A 104 15.32 1.27 17.01
N LEU A 105 16.04 2.32 17.42
CA LEU A 105 16.33 2.60 18.83
C LEU A 105 15.61 3.87 19.27
N VAL A 106 14.69 3.73 20.22
CA VAL A 106 13.92 4.87 20.78
C VAL A 106 14.00 4.88 22.30
N GLU A 107 13.94 6.05 22.91
CA GLU A 107 13.95 6.15 24.39
C GLU A 107 12.67 5.55 25.01
N ASN A 108 11.53 5.62 24.31
CA ASN A 108 10.26 5.03 24.70
C ASN A 108 9.36 4.87 23.45
N LEU A 109 8.26 4.14 23.61
CA LEU A 109 7.33 3.79 22.52
C LEU A 109 6.38 4.93 22.14
N ARG A 110 6.83 6.18 22.18
CA ARG A 110 6.01 7.31 21.74
C ARG A 110 5.97 7.39 20.22
N ILE A 111 4.79 7.65 19.67
CA ILE A 111 4.55 7.69 18.23
C ILE A 111 5.45 8.72 17.52
N ASP A 112 5.72 9.89 18.13
CA ASP A 112 6.62 10.92 17.58
C ASP A 112 8.05 10.40 17.37
N LYS A 113 8.57 9.61 18.31
CA LYS A 113 9.91 9.00 18.23
C LYS A 113 9.97 7.85 17.25
N ILE A 114 8.92 7.02 17.20
CA ILE A 114 8.84 5.90 16.26
C ILE A 114 8.84 6.43 14.82
N ILE A 115 8.05 7.47 14.53
CA ILE A 115 8.03 8.13 13.21
C ILE A 115 9.39 8.73 12.87
N ALA A 116 9.98 9.50 13.80
CA ALA A 116 11.26 10.16 13.60
C ALA A 116 12.38 9.17 13.28
N ALA A 117 12.49 8.09 14.07
CA ALA A 117 13.51 7.07 13.89
C ALA A 117 13.29 6.25 12.60
N SER A 118 12.06 5.85 12.29
CA SER A 118 11.77 5.00 11.11
C SER A 118 11.97 5.74 9.79
N PHE A 119 11.61 7.03 9.72
CA PHE A 119 11.76 7.81 8.49
C PHE A 119 13.04 8.67 8.46
N ASN A 120 13.89 8.55 9.48
CA ASN A 120 15.11 9.35 9.65
C ASN A 120 14.84 10.87 9.49
N VAL A 121 13.79 11.35 10.16
CA VAL A 121 13.40 12.77 10.18
C VAL A 121 13.59 13.36 11.57
N SER A 122 13.64 14.69 11.66
CA SER A 122 13.68 15.35 12.96
C SER A 122 12.40 15.09 13.77
N ARG A 123 12.53 15.07 15.10
CA ARG A 123 11.38 14.91 15.99
C ARG A 123 10.36 16.04 15.87
N ASN A 124 10.83 17.26 15.59
CA ASN A 124 9.95 18.40 15.33
C ASN A 124 9.12 18.15 14.06
N LEU A 125 9.74 17.63 12.99
CA LEU A 125 9.01 17.32 11.76
C LEU A 125 7.96 16.22 12.00
N ALA A 126 8.29 15.16 12.75
CA ALA A 126 7.33 14.12 13.13
C ALA A 126 6.16 14.66 13.97
N THR A 127 6.44 15.57 14.90
CA THR A 127 5.43 16.24 15.74
C THR A 127 4.49 17.09 14.89
N ASN A 128 5.04 17.91 13.98
CA ASN A 128 4.25 18.73 13.07
C ASN A 128 3.32 17.89 12.18
N MET A 129 3.73 16.67 11.80
CA MET A 129 2.87 15.76 11.03
C MET A 129 1.66 15.27 11.83
N LEU A 130 1.84 14.98 13.12
CA LEU A 130 0.75 14.60 14.02
C LEU A 130 -0.23 15.78 14.17
N GLU A 131 0.29 16.97 14.48
CA GLU A 131 -0.50 18.20 14.64
C GLU A 131 -1.21 18.63 13.34
N SER A 132 -0.67 18.30 12.17
CA SER A 132 -1.26 18.61 10.87
C SER A 132 -2.21 17.52 10.35
N ASN A 133 -2.67 16.58 11.17
CA ASN A 133 -3.56 15.48 10.77
C ASN A 133 -3.05 14.66 9.57
N LYS A 134 -1.72 14.44 9.54
CA LYS A 134 -1.06 13.61 8.52
C LYS A 134 -0.76 12.20 9.01
N VAL A 135 -1.04 11.90 10.27
CA VAL A 135 -0.74 10.60 10.88
C VAL A 135 -2.03 9.90 11.29
N LYS A 136 -2.09 8.60 10.99
CA LYS A 136 -3.14 7.70 11.46
C LYS A 136 -2.53 6.53 12.21
N LEU A 137 -3.09 6.17 13.35
CA LEU A 137 -2.79 4.95 14.07
C LEU A 137 -3.98 4.01 13.92
N ASN A 138 -3.76 2.80 13.38
CA ASN A 138 -4.82 1.82 13.16
C ASN A 138 -6.05 2.44 12.47
N TYR A 139 -5.81 3.18 11.39
CA TYR A 139 -6.81 3.90 10.58
C TYR A 139 -7.47 5.13 11.23
N LEU A 140 -7.22 5.40 12.51
CA LEU A 140 -7.76 6.55 13.24
C LEU A 140 -6.76 7.71 13.25
N GLU A 141 -7.25 8.94 13.06
CA GLU A 141 -6.41 10.14 13.13
C GLU A 141 -5.95 10.40 14.56
N ILE A 142 -4.69 10.82 14.69
CA ILE A 142 -4.08 11.05 15.99
C ILE A 142 -3.17 12.28 15.95
N GLU A 143 -3.44 13.21 16.87
CA GLU A 143 -2.67 14.45 17.03
C GLU A 143 -1.69 14.36 18.22
N LYS A 144 -1.98 13.47 19.18
CA LYS A 144 -1.24 13.36 20.43
C LYS A 144 0.17 12.78 20.21
N LYS A 145 1.19 13.63 20.26
CA LYS A 145 2.59 13.26 20.01
C LYS A 145 3.21 12.23 20.96
N ASP A 146 2.70 12.17 22.18
CA ASP A 146 3.17 11.27 23.24
C ASP A 146 2.34 10.00 23.37
N PHE A 147 1.45 9.73 22.42
CA PHE A 147 0.70 8.47 22.39
C PHE A 147 1.67 7.29 22.32
N SER A 148 1.45 6.31 23.20
CA SER A 148 2.28 5.11 23.28
C SER A 148 1.76 4.06 22.31
N VAL A 149 2.62 3.56 21.44
CA VAL A 149 2.30 2.49 20.49
C VAL A 149 2.74 1.13 21.03
N THR A 150 2.13 0.08 20.49
CA THR A 150 2.27 -1.31 20.93
C THR A 150 2.51 -2.24 19.74
N ILE A 151 2.83 -3.50 20.02
CA ILE A 151 3.05 -4.52 18.99
C ILE A 151 1.79 -4.63 18.11
N ASN A 152 2.00 -4.83 16.80
CA ASN A 152 0.99 -4.86 15.74
C ASN A 152 0.34 -3.53 15.38
N ASP A 153 0.66 -2.43 16.06
CA ASP A 153 0.17 -1.12 15.64
C ASP A 153 0.67 -0.75 14.25
N LEU A 154 -0.23 -0.18 13.46
CA LEU A 154 0.03 0.34 12.13
C LEU A 154 -0.06 1.86 12.12
N ILE A 155 1.08 2.51 11.92
CA ILE A 155 1.20 3.97 11.81
C ILE A 155 1.28 4.34 10.33
N SER A 156 0.30 5.08 9.82
CA SER A 156 0.31 5.61 8.46
C SER A 156 0.63 7.10 8.48
N VAL A 157 1.67 7.51 7.76
CA VAL A 157 2.12 8.91 7.65
C VAL A 157 2.00 9.38 6.21
N ARG A 158 1.10 10.34 5.97
CA ARG A 158 0.80 10.89 4.64
C ARG A 158 2.08 11.47 4.02
N GLY A 159 2.38 11.04 2.79
CA GLY A 159 3.57 11.46 2.04
C GLY A 159 4.87 10.72 2.38
N PHE A 160 4.88 9.90 3.43
CA PHE A 160 6.05 9.13 3.85
C PHE A 160 5.85 7.62 3.65
N GLY A 161 4.75 7.08 4.16
CA GLY A 161 4.50 5.64 4.10
C GLY A 161 3.81 5.09 5.34
N ARG A 162 4.05 3.81 5.63
CA ARG A 162 3.52 3.11 6.81
C ARG A 162 4.63 2.48 7.63
N ILE A 163 4.41 2.36 8.93
CA ILE A 163 5.26 1.67 9.88
C ILE A 163 4.38 0.66 10.61
N LYS A 164 4.77 -0.62 10.60
CA LYS A 164 4.15 -1.67 11.43
C LYS A 164 5.12 -2.09 12.51
N ILE A 165 4.67 -2.09 13.75
CA ILE A 165 5.48 -2.56 14.89
C ILE A 165 5.36 -4.06 14.97
N ILE A 166 6.49 -4.75 14.87
CA ILE A 166 6.53 -6.22 14.85
C ILE A 166 6.86 -6.77 16.22
N ASP A 167 7.89 -6.22 16.86
CA ASP A 167 8.37 -6.77 18.12
C ASP A 167 9.15 -5.75 18.96
N LEU A 168 9.25 -6.02 20.26
CA LEU A 168 10.04 -5.29 21.23
C LEU A 168 11.22 -6.17 21.68
N LEU A 169 12.39 -5.94 21.09
CA LEU A 169 13.61 -6.74 21.30
C LEU A 169 14.36 -6.39 22.60
N GLY A 170 13.66 -5.81 23.57
CA GLY A 170 14.19 -5.38 24.86
C GLY A 170 14.97 -4.06 24.82
N LEU A 171 15.82 -3.87 25.84
CA LEU A 171 16.55 -2.63 26.09
C LEU A 171 18.03 -2.72 25.70
N THR A 172 18.59 -1.60 25.25
CA THR A 172 20.05 -1.42 25.15
C THR A 172 20.68 -1.19 26.53
N LYS A 173 22.02 -1.29 26.63
CA LYS A 173 22.77 -0.92 27.86
C LYS A 173 22.50 0.52 28.32
N LYS A 174 22.18 1.43 27.38
CA LYS A 174 21.79 2.83 27.66
C LYS A 174 20.28 3.00 27.86
N ARG A 175 19.54 1.92 28.14
CA ARG A 175 18.09 1.86 28.39
C ARG A 175 17.18 2.36 27.25
N LYS A 176 17.67 2.45 26.01
CA LYS A 176 16.82 2.64 24.82
C LYS A 176 16.08 1.36 24.45
N GLN A 177 14.82 1.46 24.08
CA GLN A 177 13.99 0.39 23.50
C GLN A 177 14.49 0.03 22.10
N LYS A 178 14.70 -1.27 21.86
CA LYS A 178 14.96 -1.85 20.54
C LYS A 178 13.62 -2.31 19.95
N VAL A 179 13.18 -1.69 18.88
CA VAL A 179 11.88 -1.98 18.28
C VAL A 179 12.09 -2.51 16.86
N SER A 180 11.58 -3.71 16.58
CA SER A 180 11.53 -4.24 15.22
C SER A 180 10.32 -3.66 14.50
N VAL A 181 10.55 -3.06 13.33
CA VAL A 181 9.53 -2.43 12.52
C VAL A 181 9.62 -2.87 11.07
N ILE A 182 8.47 -2.90 10.41
CA ILE A 182 8.36 -2.97 8.95
C ILE A 182 7.98 -1.59 8.44
N ILE A 183 8.78 -1.03 7.54
CA ILE A 183 8.59 0.30 6.97
C ILE A 183 8.23 0.16 5.50
N ILE A 184 7.04 0.59 5.13
CA ILE A 184 6.54 0.62 3.75
C ILE A 184 6.64 2.06 3.27
N LYS A 185 7.68 2.39 2.50
CA LYS A 185 7.86 3.76 1.98
C LYS A 185 6.96 3.99 0.77
N ASN A 186 6.34 5.17 0.68
CA ASN A 186 5.69 5.58 -0.56
C ASN A 186 6.76 5.84 -1.63
N LYS A 187 6.59 5.28 -2.83
CA LYS A 187 7.43 5.65 -3.97
C LYS A 187 7.22 7.14 -4.26
N LYS A 188 8.30 7.92 -4.15
CA LYS A 188 8.32 9.34 -4.54
C LYS A 188 7.98 9.49 -6.00
#